data_AF-A0A674KAX0-F1
#
_entry.id   AF-A0A674KAX0-F1
#
_cell.length_a   1.000
_cell.length_b   1.000
_cell.length_c   1.000
_cell.angle_alpha   90.00
_cell.angle_beta   90.00
_cell.angle_gamma   90.00
#
_symmetry.space_group_name_H-M   'P 1'
#
loop_
_entity.id
_entity.type
_entity.pdbx_description
1 polymer ?
#
loop_
_entity_poly.entity_id
_entity_poly.type
_entity_poly.pdbx_seq_one_letter_code
_entity_poly.pdbx_strand_id
1 'polypeptide(L)'
;MPKKGRKGHKAAVLSEEERLLLMQQKMLAEEELSKKKEDMLTQFLKDKLAKEEHNSALNLNKINLQWRTVLREVKARELRKDIEILSQTFERVVDCKDSVIRSLARDLSEAEAQYTHALCSHLHNIDQLLQLQRCRLRYLDEDYNTELEALKKEFETERMMIIEHHDKESRYLRDVLLALEQNFSESEYEAKLDFQSTRDDVKNKNLEEKHYLRVQLEGTVEELWKRFQQALKNYTEATEDRKIAFEALKLKDEKSSKEIEMQMKKLQKIQDSIGILKGKIAAHMREAEEQNRRVHEEKEVVLKQLQKLKSQMNQARAKARSNLAKLTLESSTALKKLRGVLEKAELTLRLAEMCRKLETEEEKVLPFYASSLSREEQEELEQVSLEKPGEQLAQLMQDYLGLEHFWQRYNKVKLEQLSLEREKVVLRQENQKLRLLLKQYLDGISVSDEVLSRLNPLLILNHKPRAPGPAGKAHRKRPLHNVIEAAHEVPHIL
;
A
#
# COMPACT_ATOMS: atom_id res chain seq x y z
N MET A 1 2.62 131.87 -76.10
CA MET A 1 3.06 133.27 -75.96
C MET A 1 3.77 133.72 -77.24
N PRO A 2 3.31 134.80 -77.90
CA PRO A 2 3.73 135.22 -79.24
C PRO A 2 4.72 136.41 -79.25
N LYS A 3 5.33 136.65 -80.43
CA LYS A 3 5.63 137.94 -81.12
C LYS A 3 7.02 137.88 -81.78
N LYS A 4 7.16 137.75 -83.11
CA LYS A 4 6.97 138.72 -84.23
C LYS A 4 8.01 139.85 -84.31
N GLY A 5 8.64 139.94 -85.50
CA GLY A 5 9.32 141.10 -86.12
C GLY A 5 10.67 140.70 -86.72
N ARG A 6 10.89 140.40 -88.01
CA ARG A 6 10.51 140.94 -89.35
C ARG A 6 11.35 142.14 -89.82
N LYS A 7 12.27 141.90 -90.78
CA LYS A 7 12.55 142.61 -92.06
C LYS A 7 14.06 142.83 -92.34
N GLY A 8 14.45 142.61 -93.60
CA GLY A 8 15.62 143.25 -94.22
C GLY A 8 16.44 142.37 -95.18
N HIS A 9 15.99 142.22 -96.44
CA HIS A 9 16.78 141.68 -97.55
C HIS A 9 17.93 142.63 -97.95
N LYS A 10 19.12 142.08 -98.23
CA LYS A 10 19.96 142.47 -99.39
C LYS A 10 20.58 141.20 -99.98
N ALA A 11 20.50 141.10 -101.30
CA ALA A 11 20.82 139.90 -102.09
C ALA A 11 22.32 139.65 -102.20
N ALA A 12 22.71 138.37 -102.14
CA ALA A 12 23.90 137.82 -102.79
C ALA A 12 23.62 136.34 -103.10
N VAL A 13 23.94 135.92 -104.31
CA VAL A 13 23.61 134.62 -104.93
C VAL A 13 24.78 133.63 -104.74
N LEU A 14 24.49 132.31 -104.92
CA LEU A 14 25.35 131.09 -105.03
C LEU A 14 25.43 130.21 -103.76
N SER A 15 25.41 128.86 -103.75
CA SER A 15 25.36 127.78 -104.77
C SER A 15 24.71 126.49 -104.16
N GLU A 16 24.23 125.53 -104.97
CA GLU A 16 23.42 124.34 -104.59
C GLU A 16 24.13 123.27 -103.73
N GLU A 17 25.47 123.25 -103.66
CA GLU A 17 26.24 122.21 -102.96
C GLU A 17 26.25 122.37 -101.42
N GLU A 18 26.09 123.59 -100.91
CA GLU A 18 26.09 123.86 -99.45
C GLU A 18 24.75 123.47 -98.79
N ARG A 19 23.67 123.31 -99.56
CA ARG A 19 22.36 122.85 -99.06
C ARG A 19 22.33 121.35 -98.76
N LEU A 20 23.04 120.54 -99.56
CA LEU A 20 23.06 119.08 -99.40
C LEU A 20 23.91 118.65 -98.19
N LEU A 21 25.05 119.32 -97.97
CA LEU A 21 25.95 119.01 -96.84
C LEU A 21 25.31 119.34 -95.47
N LEU A 22 24.55 120.43 -95.41
CA LEU A 22 23.83 120.85 -94.21
C LEU A 22 22.62 119.95 -93.91
N MET A 23 22.02 119.36 -94.95
CA MET A 23 20.97 118.35 -94.82
C MET A 23 21.55 117.01 -94.35
N GLN A 24 22.73 116.61 -94.85
CA GLN A 24 23.41 115.39 -94.44
C GLN A 24 23.93 115.45 -92.98
N GLN A 25 24.47 116.58 -92.54
CA GLN A 25 24.84 116.79 -91.13
C GLN A 25 23.64 116.76 -90.19
N LYS A 26 22.47 117.26 -90.62
CA LYS A 26 21.22 117.14 -89.85
C LYS A 26 20.74 115.70 -89.74
N MET A 27 20.79 114.93 -90.82
CA MET A 27 20.42 113.51 -90.81
C MET A 27 21.33 112.68 -89.90
N LEU A 28 22.66 112.92 -89.95
CA LEU A 28 23.61 112.24 -89.05
C LEU A 28 23.43 112.64 -87.59
N ALA A 29 23.15 113.92 -87.30
CA ALA A 29 22.84 114.36 -85.94
C ALA A 29 21.51 113.79 -85.43
N GLU A 30 20.50 113.67 -86.28
CA GLU A 30 19.22 113.04 -85.96
C GLU A 30 19.37 111.53 -85.73
N GLU A 31 20.18 110.83 -86.53
CA GLU A 31 20.51 109.41 -86.33
C GLU A 31 21.35 109.19 -85.06
N GLU A 32 22.33 110.04 -84.76
CA GLU A 32 23.09 109.99 -83.51
C GLU A 32 22.21 110.28 -82.30
N LEU A 33 21.25 111.21 -82.42
CA LEU A 33 20.25 111.45 -81.38
C LEU A 33 19.27 110.28 -81.26
N SER A 34 18.91 109.60 -82.35
CA SER A 34 18.09 108.38 -82.33
C SER A 34 18.83 107.23 -81.66
N LYS A 35 20.09 106.98 -82.02
CA LYS A 35 20.94 105.98 -81.38
C LYS A 35 21.17 106.26 -79.91
N LYS A 36 21.42 107.51 -79.52
CA LYS A 36 21.51 107.89 -78.09
C LYS A 36 20.18 107.64 -77.36
N LYS A 37 19.03 107.86 -78.00
CA LYS A 37 17.71 107.53 -77.41
C LYS A 37 17.50 106.01 -77.32
N GLU A 38 17.91 105.24 -78.32
CA GLU A 38 17.85 103.78 -78.33
C GLU A 38 18.79 103.16 -77.29
N ASP A 39 20.03 103.64 -77.17
CA ASP A 39 21.00 103.20 -76.16
C ASP A 39 20.52 103.53 -74.75
N MET A 40 19.96 104.72 -74.55
CA MET A 40 19.32 105.10 -73.28
C MET A 40 18.12 104.21 -72.96
N LEU A 41 17.32 103.83 -73.97
CA LEU A 41 16.18 102.92 -73.79
C LEU A 41 16.64 101.48 -73.49
N THR A 42 17.66 100.98 -74.18
CA THR A 42 18.19 99.62 -73.96
C THR A 42 18.91 99.52 -72.61
N GLN A 43 19.67 100.55 -72.18
CA GLN A 43 20.21 100.61 -70.83
C GLN A 43 19.11 100.68 -69.78
N PHE A 44 18.06 101.47 -70.01
CA PHE A 44 16.89 101.49 -69.12
C PHE A 44 16.21 100.12 -69.02
N LEU A 45 16.06 99.40 -70.14
CA LEU A 45 15.48 98.05 -70.16
C LEU A 45 16.40 97.01 -69.49
N LYS A 46 17.72 97.07 -69.70
CA LYS A 46 18.69 96.20 -69.00
C LYS A 46 18.69 96.46 -67.50
N ASP A 47 18.66 97.72 -67.07
CA ASP A 47 18.56 98.08 -65.65
C ASP A 47 17.21 97.65 -65.05
N LYS A 48 16.13 97.70 -65.83
CA LYS A 48 14.82 97.19 -65.41
C LYS A 48 14.83 95.67 -65.27
N LEU A 49 15.40 94.95 -66.23
CA LEU A 49 15.57 93.50 -66.20
C LEU A 49 16.43 93.07 -65.01
N ALA A 50 17.60 93.68 -64.81
CA ALA A 50 18.48 93.37 -63.69
C ALA A 50 17.82 93.66 -62.33
N LYS A 51 17.03 94.74 -62.23
CA LYS A 51 16.21 95.03 -61.04
C LYS A 51 15.11 93.99 -60.85
N GLU A 52 14.48 93.54 -61.92
CA GLU A 52 13.44 92.50 -61.88
C GLU A 52 14.02 91.14 -61.47
N GLU A 53 15.16 90.73 -62.03
CA GLU A 53 15.89 89.51 -61.66
C GLU A 53 16.39 89.55 -60.21
N HIS A 54 16.93 90.68 -59.77
CA HIS A 54 17.33 90.86 -58.38
C HIS A 54 16.11 90.78 -57.45
N ASN A 55 15.01 91.44 -57.81
CA ASN A 55 13.77 91.39 -57.06
C ASN A 55 13.15 89.98 -57.07
N SER A 56 13.22 89.23 -58.18
CA SER A 56 12.71 87.87 -58.25
C SER A 56 13.53 86.91 -57.40
N ALA A 57 14.87 87.04 -57.37
CA ALA A 57 15.73 86.26 -56.50
C ALA A 57 15.48 86.57 -55.02
N LEU A 58 15.34 87.85 -54.66
CA LEU A 58 14.96 88.27 -53.31
C LEU A 58 13.57 87.76 -52.92
N ASN A 59 12.59 87.85 -53.82
CA ASN A 59 11.23 87.37 -53.59
C ASN A 59 11.20 85.84 -53.45
N LEU A 60 11.97 85.11 -54.25
CA LEU A 60 12.11 83.65 -54.12
C LEU A 60 12.71 83.27 -52.76
N ASN A 61 13.74 83.98 -52.30
CA ASN A 61 14.33 83.75 -50.97
C ASN A 61 13.35 84.09 -49.84
N LYS A 62 12.57 85.17 -49.96
CA LYS A 62 11.50 85.52 -49.01
C LYS A 62 10.42 84.44 -48.97
N ILE A 63 9.97 83.98 -50.13
CA ILE A 63 8.99 82.89 -50.27
C ILE A 63 9.54 81.58 -49.68
N ASN A 64 10.80 81.23 -49.97
CA ASN A 64 11.45 80.06 -49.40
C ASN A 64 11.61 80.15 -47.88
N LEU A 65 11.92 81.32 -47.33
CA LEU A 65 11.97 81.54 -45.89
C LEU A 65 10.59 81.33 -45.27
N GLN A 66 9.54 81.92 -45.87
CA GLN A 66 8.16 81.73 -45.44
C GLN A 66 7.73 80.27 -45.49
N TRP A 67 8.01 79.56 -46.59
CA TRP A 67 7.73 78.12 -46.71
C TRP A 67 8.50 77.28 -45.69
N ARG A 68 9.78 77.58 -45.42
CA ARG A 68 10.54 76.89 -44.37
C ARG A 68 9.93 77.08 -43.00
N THR A 69 9.47 78.30 -42.68
CA THR A 69 8.77 78.57 -41.42
C THR A 69 7.48 77.75 -41.33
N VAL A 70 6.64 77.80 -42.37
CA VAL A 70 5.38 77.05 -42.42
C VAL A 70 5.63 75.53 -42.33
N LEU A 71 6.57 74.99 -43.10
CA LEU A 71 6.88 73.56 -43.10
C LEU A 71 7.47 73.08 -41.76
N ARG A 72 8.32 73.88 -41.12
CA ARG A 72 8.83 73.57 -39.77
C ARG A 72 7.72 73.59 -38.74
N GLU A 73 6.80 74.55 -38.81
CA GLU A 73 5.66 74.60 -37.91
C GLU A 73 4.74 73.39 -38.09
N VAL A 74 4.42 73.04 -39.34
CA VAL A 74 3.62 71.84 -39.65
C VAL A 74 4.34 70.60 -39.15
N LYS A 75 5.64 70.44 -39.43
CA LYS A 75 6.39 69.26 -38.98
C LYS A 75 6.52 69.19 -37.46
N ALA A 76 6.71 70.32 -36.78
CA ALA A 76 6.72 70.36 -35.33
C ALA A 76 5.36 70.01 -34.71
N ARG A 77 4.25 70.39 -35.36
CA ARG A 77 2.90 69.97 -34.93
C ARG A 77 2.69 68.47 -35.16
N GLU A 78 3.12 67.91 -36.28
CA GLU A 78 3.09 66.47 -36.53
C GLU A 78 3.90 65.70 -35.48
N LEU A 79 5.17 66.06 -35.26
CA LEU A 79 6.03 65.39 -34.29
C LEU A 79 5.48 65.47 -32.86
N ARG A 80 4.86 66.59 -32.47
CA ARG A 80 4.20 66.69 -31.17
C ARG A 80 3.02 65.71 -31.05
N LYS A 81 2.22 65.56 -32.10
CA LYS A 81 1.14 64.57 -32.13
C LYS A 81 1.68 63.15 -32.07
N ASP A 82 2.75 62.86 -32.82
CA ASP A 82 3.39 61.54 -32.79
C ASP A 82 3.96 61.21 -31.41
N ILE A 83 4.57 62.17 -30.72
CA ILE A 83 5.06 62.01 -29.34
C ILE A 83 3.91 61.76 -28.37
N GLU A 84 2.79 62.48 -28.51
CA GLU A 84 1.60 62.31 -27.66
C GLU A 84 0.95 60.94 -27.87
N ILE A 85 0.80 60.51 -29.13
CA ILE A 85 0.32 59.15 -29.46
C ILE A 85 1.26 58.12 -28.85
N LEU A 86 2.58 58.31 -29.00
CA LEU A 86 3.58 57.39 -28.47
C LEU A 86 3.53 57.34 -26.94
N SER A 87 3.40 58.47 -26.24
CA SER A 87 3.30 58.50 -24.77
C SER A 87 2.05 57.75 -24.30
N GLN A 88 0.90 57.97 -24.93
CA GLN A 88 -0.34 57.26 -24.61
C GLN A 88 -0.21 55.75 -24.86
N THR A 89 0.48 55.34 -25.94
CA THR A 89 0.73 53.91 -26.17
C THR A 89 1.67 53.31 -25.11
N PHE A 90 2.70 54.04 -24.67
CA PHE A 90 3.58 53.59 -23.62
C PHE A 90 2.86 53.49 -22.28
N GLU A 91 2.05 54.47 -21.89
CA GLU A 91 1.24 54.43 -20.67
C GLU A 91 0.33 53.19 -20.65
N ARG A 92 -0.39 52.92 -21.75
CA ARG A 92 -1.22 51.71 -21.86
C ARG A 92 -0.40 50.43 -21.71
N VAL A 93 0.78 50.36 -22.31
CA VAL A 93 1.65 49.18 -22.17
C VAL A 93 2.15 49.02 -20.74
N VAL A 94 2.49 50.13 -20.07
CA VAL A 94 2.89 50.13 -18.66
C VAL A 94 1.73 49.66 -17.79
N ASP A 95 0.52 50.19 -17.97
CA ASP A 95 -0.68 49.77 -17.23
C ASP A 95 -0.98 48.28 -17.43
N CYS A 96 -0.87 47.78 -18.67
CA CYS A 96 -1.01 46.37 -18.96
C CYS A 96 0.05 45.54 -18.21
N LYS A 97 1.32 45.93 -18.26
CA LYS A 97 2.40 45.23 -17.55
C LYS A 97 2.20 45.27 -16.04
N ASP A 98 1.82 46.42 -15.47
CA ASP A 98 1.55 46.58 -14.04
C ASP A 98 0.32 45.78 -13.60
N SER A 99 -0.68 45.61 -14.47
CA SER A 99 -1.81 44.72 -14.19
C SER A 99 -1.38 43.25 -14.13
N VAL A 100 -0.50 42.81 -15.05
CA VAL A 100 0.06 41.45 -15.07
C VAL A 100 0.99 41.22 -13.88
N ILE A 101 1.84 42.19 -13.53
CA ILE A 101 2.70 42.08 -12.33
C ILE A 101 1.84 41.93 -11.08
N ARG A 102 0.77 42.72 -10.96
CA ARG A 102 -0.15 42.61 -9.82
C ARG A 102 -0.91 41.28 -9.77
N SER A 103 -1.33 40.74 -10.92
CA SER A 103 -1.96 39.42 -10.93
C SER A 103 -0.97 38.33 -10.53
N LEU A 104 0.23 38.32 -11.11
CA LEU A 104 1.28 37.35 -10.78
C LEU A 104 1.69 37.43 -9.31
N ALA A 105 1.76 38.62 -8.72
CA ALA A 105 2.06 38.78 -7.30
C ALA A 105 0.95 38.19 -6.41
N ARG A 106 -0.32 38.32 -6.81
CA ARG A 106 -1.45 37.68 -6.11
C ARG A 106 -1.39 36.17 -6.25
N ASP A 107 -1.23 35.67 -7.46
CA ASP A 107 -1.14 34.23 -7.74
C ASP A 107 0.01 33.59 -6.95
N LEU A 108 1.15 34.27 -6.83
CA LEU A 108 2.28 33.81 -6.02
C LEU A 108 1.93 33.77 -4.53
N SER A 109 1.28 34.81 -4.00
CA SER A 109 0.85 34.82 -2.59
C SER A 109 -0.21 33.76 -2.28
N GLU A 110 -1.12 33.49 -3.22
CA GLU A 110 -2.13 32.44 -3.09
C GLU A 110 -1.50 31.04 -3.15
N ALA A 111 -0.55 30.83 -4.05
CA ALA A 111 0.21 29.58 -4.15
C ALA A 111 1.03 29.32 -2.86
N GLU A 112 1.67 30.33 -2.29
CA GLU A 112 2.38 30.21 -1.01
C GLU A 112 1.42 29.90 0.15
N ALA A 113 0.25 30.55 0.21
CA ALA A 113 -0.77 30.26 1.21
C ALA A 113 -1.30 28.82 1.09
N GLN A 114 -1.56 28.36 -0.13
CA GLN A 114 -1.98 26.98 -0.40
C GLN A 114 -0.89 25.98 -0.01
N TYR A 115 0.38 26.24 -0.36
CA TYR A 115 1.51 25.38 0.00
C TYR A 115 1.67 25.28 1.52
N THR A 116 1.63 26.40 2.24
CA THR A 116 1.76 26.39 3.71
C THR A 116 0.59 25.66 4.36
N HIS A 117 -0.63 25.84 3.87
CA HIS A 117 -1.80 25.10 4.37
C HIS A 117 -1.68 23.58 4.13
N ALA A 118 -1.29 23.18 2.92
CA ALA A 118 -1.06 21.77 2.58
C ALA A 118 0.04 21.15 3.45
N LEU A 119 1.15 21.87 3.67
CA LEU A 119 2.25 21.43 4.53
C LEU A 119 1.78 21.26 5.98
N CYS A 120 1.06 22.23 6.54
CA CYS A 120 0.53 22.16 7.91
C CYS A 120 -0.44 20.97 8.06
N SER A 121 -1.34 20.75 7.09
CA SER A 121 -2.25 19.61 7.09
C SER A 121 -1.49 18.28 7.04
N HIS A 122 -0.49 18.17 6.17
CA HIS A 122 0.36 16.99 6.07
C HIS A 122 1.13 16.70 7.37
N LEU A 123 1.74 17.72 7.98
CA LEU A 123 2.43 17.58 9.27
C LEU A 123 1.47 17.14 10.37
N HIS A 124 0.26 17.71 10.42
CA HIS A 124 -0.77 17.28 11.37
C HIS A 124 -1.16 15.81 11.18
N ASN A 125 -1.32 15.35 9.94
CA ASN A 125 -1.60 13.94 9.65
C ASN A 125 -0.44 13.02 10.08
N ILE A 126 0.81 13.45 9.88
CA ILE A 126 1.98 12.73 10.39
C ILE A 126 1.96 12.65 11.91
N ASP A 127 1.66 13.75 12.61
CA ASP A 127 1.60 13.76 14.07
C ASP A 127 0.51 12.82 14.60
N GLN A 128 -0.67 12.79 13.95
CA GLN A 128 -1.72 11.82 14.28
C GLN A 128 -1.23 10.39 14.07
N LEU A 129 -0.55 10.09 12.96
CA LEU A 129 -0.01 8.76 12.67
C LEU A 129 1.06 8.37 13.69
N LEU A 130 1.95 9.28 14.07
CA LEU A 130 2.95 9.07 15.12
C LEU A 130 2.28 8.80 16.47
N GLN A 131 1.21 9.51 16.80
CA GLN A 131 0.45 9.29 18.03
C GLN A 131 -0.20 7.90 18.05
N LEU A 132 -0.79 7.46 16.93
CA LEU A 132 -1.33 6.10 16.79
C LEU A 132 -0.24 5.04 16.98
N GLN A 133 0.95 5.23 16.39
CA GLN A 133 2.07 4.30 16.57
C GLN A 133 2.58 4.29 18.01
N ARG A 134 2.67 5.46 18.67
CA ARG A 134 3.04 5.55 20.09
C ARG A 134 2.04 4.82 20.98
N CYS A 135 0.74 4.99 20.74
CA CYS A 135 -0.30 4.27 21.47
C CYS A 135 -0.19 2.76 21.25
N ARG A 136 0.00 2.31 20.00
CA ARG A 136 0.21 0.89 19.67
C ARG A 136 1.44 0.31 20.38
N LEU A 137 2.56 1.02 20.37
CA LEU A 137 3.79 0.58 21.06
C LEU A 137 3.57 0.47 22.56
N ARG A 138 2.88 1.43 23.17
CA ARG A 138 2.54 1.38 24.59
C ARG A 138 1.65 0.19 24.92
N TYR A 139 0.60 -0.09 24.13
CA TYR A 139 -0.23 -1.28 24.35
C TYR A 139 0.58 -2.57 24.23
N LEU A 140 1.46 -2.68 23.23
CA LEU A 140 2.33 -3.85 23.08
C LEU A 140 3.29 -4.03 24.27
N ASP A 141 3.83 -2.93 24.80
CA ASP A 141 4.70 -2.97 25.97
C ASP A 141 3.93 -3.33 27.25
N GLU A 142 2.74 -2.77 27.44
CA GLU A 142 1.84 -3.13 28.54
C GLU A 142 1.46 -4.62 28.46
N ASP A 143 0.99 -5.10 27.31
CA ASP A 143 0.62 -6.50 27.09
C ASP A 143 1.81 -7.43 27.36
N TYR A 144 2.99 -7.12 26.79
CA TYR A 144 4.21 -7.90 27.02
C TYR A 144 4.59 -7.97 28.51
N ASN A 145 4.54 -6.84 29.23
CA ASN A 145 4.87 -6.81 30.64
C ASN A 145 3.84 -7.59 31.48
N THR A 146 2.55 -7.52 31.13
CA THR A 146 1.52 -8.30 31.83
C THR A 146 1.69 -9.80 31.60
N GLU A 147 1.97 -10.25 30.38
CA GLU A 147 2.26 -11.64 30.06
C GLU A 147 3.53 -12.13 30.77
N LEU A 148 4.58 -11.31 30.79
CA LEU A 148 5.83 -11.61 31.48
C LEU A 148 5.60 -11.77 33.00
N GLU A 149 4.83 -10.89 33.61
CA GLU A 149 4.50 -10.98 35.04
C GLU A 149 3.62 -12.19 35.36
N ALA A 150 2.63 -12.49 34.52
CA ALA A 150 1.79 -13.67 34.68
C ALA A 150 2.64 -14.96 34.62
N LEU A 151 3.49 -15.07 33.61
CA LEU A 151 4.37 -16.21 33.43
C LEU A 151 5.38 -16.35 34.59
N LYS A 152 5.97 -15.24 35.05
CA LYS A 152 6.84 -15.24 36.24
C LYS A 152 6.11 -15.76 37.48
N LYS A 153 4.88 -15.30 37.72
CA LYS A 153 4.06 -15.75 38.85
C LYS A 153 3.75 -17.24 38.74
N GLU A 154 3.36 -17.72 37.56
CA GLU A 154 3.11 -19.14 37.32
C GLU A 154 4.34 -19.99 37.65
N PHE A 155 5.51 -19.64 37.09
CA PHE A 155 6.77 -20.35 37.39
C PHE A 155 7.15 -20.31 38.86
N GLU A 156 6.98 -19.18 39.54
CA GLU A 156 7.24 -19.06 40.98
C GLU A 156 6.29 -19.94 41.80
N THR A 157 5.00 -19.98 41.46
CA THR A 157 4.03 -20.83 42.14
C THR A 157 4.30 -22.32 41.92
N GLU A 158 4.62 -22.73 40.69
CA GLU A 158 5.01 -24.11 40.39
C GLU A 158 6.28 -24.51 41.15
N ARG A 159 7.29 -23.63 41.13
CA ARG A 159 8.54 -23.84 41.89
C ARG A 159 8.25 -24.01 43.38
N MET A 160 7.43 -23.15 43.97
CA MET A 160 7.07 -23.25 45.39
C MET A 160 6.32 -24.56 45.69
N MET A 161 5.36 -24.96 44.84
CA MET A 161 4.64 -26.23 45.00
C MET A 161 5.57 -27.44 44.93
N ILE A 162 6.52 -27.46 43.98
CA ILE A 162 7.50 -28.54 43.84
C ILE A 162 8.40 -28.62 45.08
N ILE A 163 8.92 -27.49 45.57
CA ILE A 163 9.78 -27.44 46.76
C ILE A 163 8.99 -27.93 47.99
N GLU A 164 7.77 -27.44 48.20
CA GLU A 164 6.95 -27.86 49.33
C GLU A 164 6.59 -29.34 49.28
N HIS A 165 6.29 -29.87 48.08
CA HIS A 165 6.00 -31.28 47.90
C HIS A 165 7.23 -32.14 48.20
N HIS A 166 8.38 -31.78 47.64
CA HIS A 166 9.65 -32.45 47.93
C HIS A 166 10.00 -32.44 49.41
N ASP A 167 9.79 -31.31 50.11
CA ASP A 167 10.00 -31.19 51.54
C ASP A 167 9.07 -32.11 52.34
N LYS A 168 7.79 -32.20 51.97
CA LYS A 168 6.81 -33.09 52.60
C LYS A 168 7.20 -34.55 52.41
N GLU A 169 7.54 -34.97 51.20
CA GLU A 169 8.01 -36.33 50.92
C GLU A 169 9.30 -36.65 51.67
N SER A 170 10.25 -35.72 51.70
CA SER A 170 11.52 -35.89 52.42
C SER A 170 11.34 -35.99 53.93
N ARG A 171 10.34 -35.30 54.51
CA ARG A 171 9.97 -35.47 55.94
C ARG A 171 9.32 -36.84 56.16
N TYR A 172 8.35 -37.20 55.33
CA TYR A 172 7.68 -38.50 55.42
C TYR A 172 8.67 -39.67 55.34
N LEU A 173 9.62 -39.65 54.39
CA LEU A 173 10.64 -40.68 54.27
C LEU A 173 11.56 -40.75 55.49
N ARG A 174 11.91 -39.60 56.09
CA ARG A 174 12.66 -39.56 57.35
C ARG A 174 11.88 -40.17 58.49
N ASP A 175 10.58 -39.87 58.61
CA ASP A 175 9.72 -40.43 59.64
C ASP A 175 9.57 -41.95 59.49
N VAL A 176 9.40 -42.45 58.26
CA VAL A 176 9.34 -43.89 57.96
C VAL A 176 10.66 -44.57 58.30
N LEU A 177 11.81 -43.97 57.96
CA LEU A 177 13.12 -44.50 58.30
C LEU A 177 13.30 -44.61 59.82
N LEU A 178 12.94 -43.56 60.57
CA LEU A 178 13.00 -43.58 62.04
C LEU A 178 12.09 -44.66 62.64
N ALA A 179 10.87 -44.81 62.14
CA ALA A 179 9.94 -45.85 62.59
C ALA A 179 10.48 -47.26 62.28
N LEU A 180 11.08 -47.45 61.10
CA LEU A 180 11.71 -48.72 60.73
C LEU A 180 12.91 -49.03 61.63
N GLU A 181 13.79 -48.05 61.88
CA GLU A 181 14.94 -48.21 62.79
C GLU A 181 14.48 -48.60 64.20
N GLN A 182 13.42 -47.95 64.72
CA GLN A 182 12.82 -48.31 66.00
C GLN A 182 12.31 -49.75 66.01
N ASN A 183 11.50 -50.15 65.02
CA ASN A 183 10.99 -51.52 64.92
C ASN A 183 12.11 -52.57 64.80
N PHE A 184 13.16 -52.28 64.03
CA PHE A 184 14.33 -53.17 63.94
C PHE A 184 15.06 -53.27 65.28
N SER A 185 15.22 -52.15 66.00
CA SER A 185 15.86 -52.15 67.32
C SER A 185 15.07 -52.95 68.36
N GLU A 186 13.74 -52.84 68.33
CA GLU A 186 12.83 -53.63 69.18
C GLU A 186 12.89 -55.12 68.82
N SER A 187 12.80 -55.46 67.53
CA SER A 187 12.91 -56.85 67.07
C SER A 187 14.27 -57.48 67.41
N GLU A 188 15.36 -56.73 67.27
CA GLU A 188 16.68 -57.19 67.71
C GLU A 188 16.73 -57.41 69.22
N TYR A 189 16.10 -56.53 69.99
CA TYR A 189 16.04 -56.63 71.45
C TYR A 189 15.24 -57.85 71.89
N GLU A 190 14.06 -58.07 71.30
CA GLU A 190 13.25 -59.28 71.51
C GLU A 190 14.02 -60.54 71.14
N ALA A 191 14.66 -60.58 69.97
CA ALA A 191 15.48 -61.73 69.57
C ALA A 191 16.64 -62.00 70.54
N LYS A 192 17.28 -60.95 71.10
CA LYS A 192 18.31 -61.09 72.12
C LYS A 192 17.73 -61.62 73.44
N LEU A 193 16.55 -61.18 73.85
CA LEU A 193 15.85 -61.68 75.04
C LEU A 193 15.46 -63.15 74.88
N ASP A 194 14.86 -63.51 73.75
CA ASP A 194 14.49 -64.90 73.43
C ASP A 194 15.72 -65.81 73.39
N PHE A 195 16.82 -65.34 72.82
CA PHE A 195 18.09 -66.07 72.85
C PHE A 195 18.60 -66.27 74.28
N GLN A 196 18.53 -65.26 75.14
CA GLN A 196 18.94 -65.39 76.54
C GLN A 196 18.03 -66.35 77.31
N SER A 197 16.71 -66.26 77.12
CA SER A 197 15.72 -67.15 77.74
C SER A 197 15.94 -68.60 77.31
N THR A 198 16.06 -68.87 76.01
CA THR A 198 16.33 -70.23 75.51
C THR A 198 17.66 -70.79 76.00
N ARG A 199 18.71 -69.96 76.07
CA ARG A 199 20.00 -70.34 76.63
C ARG A 199 19.87 -70.72 78.11
N ASP A 200 19.15 -69.93 78.89
CA ASP A 200 18.97 -70.17 80.33
C ASP A 200 18.08 -71.39 80.58
N ASP A 201 17.06 -71.62 79.75
CA ASP A 201 16.25 -72.85 79.76
C ASP A 201 17.10 -74.09 79.47
N VAL A 202 17.99 -74.03 78.47
CA VAL A 202 18.93 -75.12 78.17
C VAL A 202 19.89 -75.36 79.34
N LYS A 203 20.39 -74.29 79.96
CA LYS A 203 21.25 -74.38 81.14
C LYS A 203 20.51 -75.03 82.32
N ASN A 204 19.25 -74.65 82.57
CA ASN A 204 18.42 -75.21 83.62
C ASN A 204 18.12 -76.70 83.37
N LYS A 205 17.76 -77.07 82.14
CA LYS A 205 17.58 -78.48 81.74
C LYS A 205 18.84 -79.30 81.98
N ASN A 206 20.01 -78.79 81.59
CA ASN A 206 21.28 -79.47 81.85
C ASN A 206 21.57 -79.61 83.36
N LEU A 207 21.20 -78.63 84.18
CA LEU A 207 21.32 -78.72 85.64
C LEU A 207 20.36 -79.77 86.22
N GLU A 208 19.11 -79.79 85.76
CA GLU A 208 18.10 -80.79 86.14
C GLU A 208 18.55 -82.19 85.75
N GLU A 209 19.04 -82.39 84.53
CA GLU A 209 19.59 -83.67 84.06
C GLU A 209 20.79 -84.10 84.90
N LYS A 210 21.71 -83.18 85.21
CA LYS A 210 22.85 -83.46 86.10
C LYS A 210 22.37 -83.84 87.52
N HIS A 211 21.36 -83.16 88.05
CA HIS A 211 20.78 -83.50 89.35
C HIS A 211 20.09 -84.85 89.32
N TYR A 212 19.32 -85.12 88.27
CA TYR A 212 18.64 -86.39 88.05
C TYR A 212 19.64 -87.55 87.96
N LEU A 213 20.70 -87.41 87.15
CA LEU A 213 21.79 -88.38 87.06
C LEU A 213 22.50 -88.58 88.40
N ARG A 214 22.72 -87.51 89.17
CA ARG A 214 23.30 -87.62 90.51
C ARG A 214 22.41 -88.46 91.43
N VAL A 215 21.12 -88.18 91.49
CA VAL A 215 20.15 -88.93 92.30
C VAL A 215 20.08 -90.39 91.85
N GLN A 216 20.09 -90.65 90.54
CA GLN A 216 20.17 -92.01 90.02
C GLN A 216 21.44 -92.73 90.47
N LEU A 217 22.60 -92.08 90.34
CA LEU A 217 23.89 -92.65 90.72
C LEU A 217 23.97 -92.90 92.23
N GLU A 218 23.54 -91.95 93.06
CA GLU A 218 23.39 -92.11 94.51
C GLU A 218 22.49 -93.32 94.83
N GLY A 219 21.35 -93.45 94.15
CA GLY A 219 20.47 -94.62 94.27
C GLY A 219 21.15 -95.94 93.86
N THR A 220 21.94 -95.96 92.78
CA THR A 220 22.70 -97.16 92.41
C THR A 220 23.79 -97.51 93.42
N VAL A 221 24.42 -96.52 94.04
CA VAL A 221 25.41 -96.73 95.10
C VAL A 221 24.74 -97.31 96.34
N GLU A 222 23.57 -96.80 96.73
CA GLU A 222 22.77 -97.35 97.83
C GLU A 222 22.29 -98.78 97.53
N GLU A 223 21.88 -99.07 96.29
CA GLU A 223 21.53 -100.43 95.87
C GLU A 223 22.73 -101.37 95.90
N LEU A 224 23.89 -100.95 95.40
CA LEU A 224 25.12 -101.74 95.44
C LEU A 224 25.56 -102.00 96.89
N TRP A 225 25.42 -101.01 97.78
CA TRP A 225 25.65 -101.17 99.21
C TRP A 225 24.71 -102.18 99.85
N LYS A 226 23.41 -102.13 99.52
CA LYS A 226 22.43 -103.16 99.93
C LYS A 226 22.79 -104.53 99.37
N ARG A 227 23.19 -104.65 98.10
CA ARG A 227 23.65 -105.91 97.49
C ARG A 227 24.90 -106.46 98.17
N PHE A 228 25.80 -105.61 98.63
CA PHE A 228 26.98 -106.03 99.39
C PHE A 228 26.61 -106.61 100.76
N GLN A 229 25.69 -105.95 101.48
CA GLN A 229 25.12 -106.48 102.73
C GLN A 229 24.34 -107.78 102.50
N GLN A 230 23.66 -107.89 101.35
CA GLN A 230 22.84 -109.03 100.99
C GLN A 230 23.67 -110.21 100.50
N ALA A 231 24.80 -110.03 99.81
CA ALA A 231 25.75 -111.09 99.49
C ALA A 231 26.35 -111.76 100.75
N LEU A 232 26.54 -110.98 101.82
CA LEU A 232 26.97 -111.46 103.14
C LEU A 232 25.88 -112.32 103.83
N LYS A 233 24.61 -112.05 103.53
CA LYS A 233 23.42 -112.82 103.97
C LYS A 233 23.09 -114.02 103.07
N ASN A 234 23.35 -113.93 101.77
CA ASN A 234 23.01 -114.94 100.78
C ASN A 234 23.94 -116.16 100.79
N TYR A 235 25.14 -116.07 101.39
CA TYR A 235 25.95 -117.27 101.67
C TYR A 235 25.28 -118.16 102.73
N THR A 236 24.52 -117.57 103.65
CA THR A 236 23.74 -118.29 104.68
C THR A 236 22.35 -118.73 104.20
N GLU A 237 21.83 -118.15 103.12
CA GLU A 237 20.48 -118.42 102.59
C GLU A 237 20.49 -119.21 101.25
N ALA A 238 21.65 -119.74 100.82
CA ALA A 238 21.87 -120.55 99.60
C ALA A 238 21.16 -121.93 99.58
N THR A 239 20.06 -122.06 100.32
CA THR A 239 19.05 -123.11 100.17
C THR A 239 17.70 -122.44 100.13
N GLU A 240 17.27 -121.99 98.93
CA GLU A 240 15.91 -122.20 98.36
C GLU A 240 15.63 -121.27 97.16
N ASP A 241 16.47 -121.41 96.13
CA ASP A 241 16.42 -120.75 94.81
C ASP A 241 15.17 -121.03 93.94
N ARG A 242 14.03 -121.50 94.48
CA ARG A 242 12.86 -121.89 93.66
C ARG A 242 11.71 -120.90 93.58
N LYS A 243 11.76 -119.77 94.27
CA LYS A 243 10.68 -118.75 94.25
C LYS A 243 10.89 -117.58 93.26
N ILE A 244 12.12 -117.35 92.79
CA ILE A 244 12.51 -116.11 92.09
C ILE A 244 12.18 -116.12 90.58
N ALA A 245 11.93 -117.26 89.94
CA ALA A 245 11.73 -117.32 88.49
C ALA A 245 10.42 -116.68 87.98
N PHE A 246 9.39 -116.50 88.83
CA PHE A 246 8.07 -116.03 88.39
C PHE A 246 7.90 -114.49 88.45
N GLU A 247 8.56 -113.80 89.40
CA GLU A 247 8.39 -112.35 89.56
C GLU A 247 9.16 -111.52 88.53
N ALA A 248 10.20 -112.08 87.90
CA ALA A 248 11.01 -111.41 86.88
C ALA A 248 10.26 -111.14 85.55
N LEU A 249 9.21 -111.91 85.25
CA LEU A 249 8.41 -111.76 84.03
C LEU A 249 7.32 -110.68 84.16
N LYS A 250 6.80 -110.43 85.37
CA LYS A 250 5.71 -109.47 85.60
C LYS A 250 6.15 -108.00 85.50
N LEU A 251 7.40 -107.69 85.87
CA LEU A 251 7.97 -106.34 85.84
C LEU A 251 8.41 -105.86 84.45
N LYS A 252 8.52 -106.75 83.46
CA LYS A 252 8.87 -106.38 82.07
C LYS A 252 7.65 -105.92 81.26
N ASP A 253 6.48 -106.48 81.50
CA ASP A 253 5.23 -106.08 80.84
C ASP A 253 4.70 -104.71 81.29
N GLU A 254 4.91 -104.32 82.55
CA GLU A 254 4.48 -103.00 83.04
C GLU A 254 5.34 -101.84 82.49
N LYS A 255 6.57 -102.10 82.06
CA LYS A 255 7.46 -101.08 81.48
C LYS A 255 7.16 -100.86 80.00
N SER A 256 6.91 -101.93 79.24
CA SER A 256 6.54 -101.83 77.82
C SER A 256 5.18 -101.14 77.63
N SER A 257 4.22 -101.37 78.51
CA SER A 257 2.90 -100.70 78.45
C SER A 257 2.97 -99.18 78.64
N LYS A 258 3.83 -98.68 79.54
CA LYS A 258 4.00 -97.23 79.80
C LYS A 258 4.73 -96.52 78.65
N GLU A 259 5.64 -97.23 77.99
CA GLU A 259 6.39 -96.69 76.86
C GLU A 259 5.53 -96.57 75.59
N ILE A 260 4.64 -97.53 75.34
CA ILE A 260 3.63 -97.46 74.26
C ILE A 260 2.69 -96.27 74.46
N GLU A 261 2.25 -96.02 75.69
CA GLU A 261 1.37 -94.89 76.02
C GLU A 261 2.05 -93.52 75.79
N MET A 262 3.34 -93.41 76.11
CA MET A 262 4.11 -92.19 75.87
C MET A 262 4.32 -91.93 74.37
N GLN A 263 4.59 -92.99 73.59
CA GLN A 263 4.76 -92.90 72.15
C GLN A 263 3.43 -92.54 71.44
N MET A 264 2.29 -93.12 71.86
CA MET A 264 0.95 -92.74 71.37
C MET A 264 0.65 -91.25 71.60
N LYS A 265 0.97 -90.71 72.79
CA LYS A 265 0.77 -89.27 73.08
C LYS A 265 1.67 -88.35 72.25
N LYS A 266 2.91 -88.76 71.94
CA LYS A 266 3.80 -88.02 71.02
C LYS A 266 3.26 -88.04 69.59
N LEU A 267 2.77 -89.20 69.14
CA LEU A 267 2.17 -89.36 67.81
C LEU A 267 0.94 -88.46 67.64
N GLN A 268 0.06 -88.41 68.64
CA GLN A 268 -1.09 -87.52 68.63
C GLN A 268 -0.70 -86.04 68.53
N LYS A 269 0.29 -85.57 69.31
CA LYS A 269 0.77 -84.18 69.24
C LYS A 269 1.35 -83.79 67.88
N ILE A 270 2.08 -84.71 67.25
CA ILE A 270 2.62 -84.51 65.89
C ILE A 270 1.47 -84.52 64.86
N GLN A 271 0.46 -85.36 65.04
CA GLN A 271 -0.70 -85.40 64.16
C GLN A 271 -1.55 -84.12 64.25
N ASP A 272 -1.73 -83.58 65.46
CA ASP A 272 -2.42 -82.31 65.69
C ASP A 272 -1.64 -81.12 65.09
N SER A 273 -0.30 -81.11 65.20
CA SER A 273 0.54 -80.06 64.60
C SER A 273 0.53 -80.11 63.08
N ILE A 274 0.54 -81.30 62.47
CA ILE A 274 0.34 -81.49 61.03
C ILE A 274 -1.04 -80.97 60.61
N GLY A 275 -2.08 -81.21 61.41
CA GLY A 275 -3.42 -80.67 61.18
C GLY A 275 -3.45 -79.15 61.14
N ILE A 276 -2.82 -78.49 62.13
CA ILE A 276 -2.71 -77.02 62.20
C ILE A 276 -1.95 -76.46 61.00
N LEU A 277 -0.80 -77.06 60.64
CA LEU A 277 0.00 -76.59 59.50
C LEU A 277 -0.74 -76.75 58.17
N LYS A 278 -1.45 -77.86 57.96
CA LYS A 278 -2.31 -78.05 56.78
C LYS A 278 -3.43 -77.00 56.72
N GLY A 279 -4.03 -76.66 57.86
CA GLY A 279 -5.02 -75.59 57.96
C GLY A 279 -4.46 -74.21 57.56
N LYS A 280 -3.25 -73.87 58.04
CA LYS A 280 -2.57 -72.62 57.68
C LYS A 280 -2.23 -72.54 56.19
N ILE A 281 -1.74 -73.63 55.60
CA ILE A 281 -1.44 -73.70 54.15
C ILE A 281 -2.72 -73.47 53.33
N ALA A 282 -3.84 -74.11 53.71
CA ALA A 282 -5.12 -73.94 53.03
C ALA A 282 -5.73 -72.53 53.21
N ALA A 283 -5.44 -71.85 54.32
CA ALA A 283 -5.83 -70.45 54.51
C ALA A 283 -5.02 -69.52 53.60
N HIS A 284 -3.69 -69.63 53.61
CA HIS A 284 -2.82 -68.82 52.75
C HIS A 284 -3.08 -69.03 51.25
N MET A 285 -3.37 -70.26 50.82
CA MET A 285 -3.74 -70.52 49.42
C MET A 285 -5.02 -69.77 49.02
N ARG A 286 -6.05 -69.78 49.88
CA ARG A 286 -7.30 -69.06 49.62
C ARG A 286 -7.10 -67.54 49.57
N GLU A 287 -6.34 -67.00 50.51
CA GLU A 287 -6.00 -65.57 50.52
C GLU A 287 -5.23 -65.15 49.27
N ALA A 288 -4.24 -65.95 48.84
CA ALA A 288 -3.47 -65.69 47.63
C ALA A 288 -4.34 -65.77 46.36
N GLU A 289 -5.26 -66.73 46.28
CA GLU A 289 -6.22 -66.83 45.17
C GLU A 289 -7.16 -65.63 45.11
N GLU A 290 -7.69 -65.17 46.26
CA GLU A 290 -8.55 -63.98 46.31
C GLU A 290 -7.79 -62.71 45.93
N GLN A 291 -6.57 -62.53 46.42
CA GLN A 291 -5.73 -61.39 46.04
C GLN A 291 -5.42 -61.39 44.54
N ASN A 292 -5.03 -62.53 43.97
CA ASN A 292 -4.79 -62.64 42.53
C ASN A 292 -6.05 -62.36 41.71
N ARG A 293 -7.23 -62.83 42.14
CA ARG A 293 -8.49 -62.51 41.47
C ARG A 293 -8.77 -61.01 41.46
N ARG A 294 -8.62 -60.32 42.59
CA ARG A 294 -8.83 -58.86 42.69
C ARG A 294 -7.88 -58.10 41.76
N VAL A 295 -6.58 -58.44 41.78
CA VAL A 295 -5.58 -57.81 40.90
C VAL A 295 -5.91 -58.05 39.42
N HIS A 296 -6.39 -59.25 39.06
CA HIS A 296 -6.82 -59.55 37.70
C HIS A 296 -8.04 -58.72 37.28
N GLU A 297 -9.04 -58.57 38.15
CA GLU A 297 -10.23 -57.76 37.89
C GLU A 297 -9.88 -56.28 37.73
N GLU A 298 -9.02 -55.74 38.59
CA GLU A 298 -8.52 -54.36 38.49
C GLU A 298 -7.75 -54.13 37.19
N LYS A 299 -6.87 -55.07 36.81
CA LYS A 299 -6.14 -55.03 35.53
C LYS A 299 -7.10 -54.99 34.34
N GLU A 300 -8.14 -55.81 34.32
CA GLU A 300 -9.13 -55.85 33.25
C GLU A 300 -9.93 -54.52 33.15
N VAL A 301 -10.28 -53.92 34.28
CA VAL A 301 -10.93 -52.60 34.31
C VAL A 301 -10.01 -51.53 33.71
N VAL A 302 -8.74 -51.48 34.12
CA VAL A 302 -7.75 -50.53 33.60
C VAL A 302 -7.51 -50.75 32.11
N LEU A 303 -7.43 -52.00 31.64
CA LEU A 303 -7.28 -52.32 30.22
C LEU A 303 -8.46 -51.80 29.39
N LYS A 304 -9.70 -51.97 29.87
CA LYS A 304 -10.89 -51.43 29.20
C LYS A 304 -10.86 -49.90 29.13
N GLN A 305 -10.47 -49.24 30.22
CA GLN A 305 -10.30 -47.78 30.25
C GLN A 305 -9.24 -47.32 29.25
N LEU A 306 -8.09 -48.01 29.18
CA LEU A 306 -7.01 -47.71 28.24
C LEU A 306 -7.46 -47.89 26.78
N GLN A 307 -8.19 -48.96 26.48
CA GLN A 307 -8.74 -49.18 25.13
C GLN A 307 -9.73 -48.06 24.75
N LYS A 308 -10.61 -47.66 25.67
CA LYS A 308 -11.55 -46.56 25.46
C LYS A 308 -10.80 -45.25 25.21
N LEU A 309 -9.80 -44.91 26.03
CA LEU A 309 -8.99 -43.71 25.87
C LEU A 309 -8.22 -43.72 24.54
N LYS A 310 -7.65 -44.87 24.15
CA LYS A 310 -6.94 -45.03 22.87
C LYS A 310 -7.89 -44.83 21.68
N SER A 311 -9.13 -45.32 21.77
CA SER A 311 -10.14 -45.08 20.73
C SER A 311 -10.51 -43.59 20.61
N GLN A 312 -10.69 -42.90 21.73
CA GLN A 312 -10.98 -41.47 21.76
C GLN A 312 -9.82 -40.64 21.21
N MET A 313 -8.58 -40.96 21.60
CA MET A 313 -7.38 -40.32 21.07
C MET A 313 -7.27 -40.48 19.55
N ASN A 314 -7.53 -41.68 19.03
CA ASN A 314 -7.49 -41.94 17.59
C ASN A 314 -8.59 -41.17 16.84
N GLN A 315 -9.80 -41.10 17.39
CA GLN A 315 -10.90 -40.30 16.83
C GLN A 315 -10.57 -38.80 16.83
N ALA A 316 -10.00 -38.27 17.91
CA ALA A 316 -9.57 -36.88 18.00
C ALA A 316 -8.48 -36.57 16.96
N ARG A 317 -7.47 -37.45 16.81
CA ARG A 317 -6.44 -37.32 15.78
C ARG A 317 -7.01 -37.36 14.37
N ALA A 318 -7.97 -38.24 14.10
CA ALA A 318 -8.63 -38.32 12.79
C ALA A 318 -9.44 -37.05 12.47
N LYS A 319 -10.20 -36.54 13.44
CA LYS A 319 -10.94 -35.27 13.31
C LYS A 319 -10.00 -34.09 13.07
N ALA A 320 -8.92 -33.97 13.85
CA ALA A 320 -7.92 -32.93 13.68
C ALA A 320 -7.27 -32.97 12.29
N ARG A 321 -6.89 -34.17 11.82
CA ARG A 321 -6.35 -34.37 10.45
C ARG A 321 -7.36 -33.96 9.37
N SER A 322 -8.63 -34.37 9.51
CA SER A 322 -9.69 -33.97 8.58
C SER A 322 -9.92 -32.47 8.57
N ASN A 323 -9.92 -31.81 9.73
CA ASN A 323 -10.12 -30.37 9.82
C ASN A 323 -8.95 -29.61 9.21
N LEU A 324 -7.71 -30.06 9.45
CA LEU A 324 -6.53 -29.48 8.82
C LEU A 324 -6.55 -29.63 7.29
N ALA A 325 -6.96 -30.79 6.78
CA ALA A 325 -7.10 -31.01 5.34
C ALA A 325 -8.17 -30.08 4.72
N LYS A 326 -9.31 -29.87 5.40
CA LYS A 326 -10.34 -28.92 4.96
C LYS A 326 -9.83 -27.48 4.97
N LEU A 327 -9.22 -27.05 6.07
CA LEU A 327 -8.68 -25.70 6.21
C LEU A 327 -7.61 -25.41 5.14
N THR A 328 -6.70 -26.34 4.90
CA THR A 328 -5.64 -26.19 3.89
C THR A 328 -6.22 -26.12 2.47
N LEU A 329 -7.25 -26.94 2.17
CA LEU A 329 -7.94 -26.86 0.89
C LEU A 329 -8.66 -25.51 0.72
N GLU A 330 -9.50 -25.12 1.69
CA GLU A 330 -10.28 -23.88 1.65
C GLU A 330 -9.37 -22.64 1.56
N SER A 331 -8.34 -22.55 2.40
CA SER A 331 -7.34 -21.47 2.34
C SER A 331 -6.61 -21.44 1.00
N SER A 332 -6.20 -22.60 0.45
CA SER A 332 -5.56 -22.64 -0.87
C SER A 332 -6.48 -22.15 -1.99
N THR A 333 -7.78 -22.48 -1.92
CA THR A 333 -8.78 -22.01 -2.89
C THR A 333 -9.03 -20.52 -2.77
N ALA A 334 -9.13 -19.99 -1.55
CA ALA A 334 -9.25 -18.56 -1.29
C ALA A 334 -8.03 -17.80 -1.81
N LEU A 335 -6.81 -18.28 -1.53
CA LEU A 335 -5.57 -17.70 -2.03
C LEU A 335 -5.49 -17.71 -3.56
N LYS A 336 -5.95 -18.78 -4.22
CA LYS A 336 -6.03 -18.83 -5.69
C LYS A 336 -7.00 -17.80 -6.24
N LYS A 337 -8.19 -17.64 -5.64
CA LYS A 337 -9.16 -16.62 -6.04
C LYS A 337 -8.60 -15.21 -5.86
N LEU A 338 -7.99 -14.93 -4.71
CA LEU A 338 -7.38 -13.62 -4.42
C LEU A 338 -6.23 -13.30 -5.38
N ARG A 339 -5.37 -14.28 -5.70
CA ARG A 339 -4.34 -14.12 -6.74
C ARG A 339 -4.94 -13.76 -8.10
N GLY A 340 -6.01 -14.45 -8.52
CA GLY A 340 -6.70 -14.11 -9.78
C GLY A 340 -7.30 -12.70 -9.78
N VAL A 341 -7.76 -12.19 -8.63
CA VAL A 341 -8.21 -10.80 -8.49
C VAL A 341 -7.04 -9.82 -8.58
N LEU A 342 -5.91 -10.13 -7.95
CA LEU A 342 -4.69 -9.32 -8.04
C LEU A 342 -4.17 -9.24 -9.48
N GLU A 343 -4.09 -10.36 -10.19
CA GLU A 343 -3.66 -10.40 -11.60
C GLU A 343 -4.56 -9.53 -12.49
N LYS A 344 -5.89 -9.56 -12.27
CA LYS A 344 -6.83 -8.68 -12.98
C LYS A 344 -6.62 -7.21 -12.61
N ALA A 345 -6.43 -6.89 -11.34
CA ALA A 345 -6.20 -5.52 -10.89
C ALA A 345 -4.89 -4.95 -11.47
N GLU A 346 -3.81 -5.75 -11.45
CA GLU A 346 -2.54 -5.39 -12.08
C GLU A 346 -2.68 -5.17 -13.58
N LEU A 347 -3.42 -6.03 -14.28
CA LEU A 347 -3.70 -5.85 -15.70
C LEU A 347 -4.44 -4.53 -15.96
N THR A 348 -5.48 -4.24 -15.19
CA THR A 348 -6.25 -2.98 -15.30
C THR A 348 -5.36 -1.77 -15.06
N LEU A 349 -4.49 -1.80 -14.05
CA LEU A 349 -3.54 -0.71 -13.77
C LEU A 349 -2.52 -0.53 -14.91
N ARG A 350 -1.94 -1.62 -15.41
CA ARG A 350 -1.00 -1.56 -16.55
C ARG A 350 -1.67 -1.01 -17.80
N LEU A 351 -2.91 -1.43 -18.09
CA LEU A 351 -3.69 -0.89 -19.20
C LEU A 351 -3.99 0.60 -19.00
N ALA A 352 -4.38 1.02 -17.80
CA ALA A 352 -4.60 2.42 -17.48
C ALA A 352 -3.33 3.26 -17.66
N GLU A 353 -2.17 2.77 -17.23
CA GLU A 353 -0.87 3.44 -17.45
C GLU A 353 -0.52 3.54 -18.94
N MET A 354 -0.75 2.47 -19.72
CA MET A 354 -0.53 2.49 -21.17
C MET A 354 -1.46 3.47 -21.87
N CYS A 355 -2.74 3.50 -21.50
CA CYS A 355 -3.71 4.46 -22.03
C CYS A 355 -3.34 5.90 -21.66
N ARG A 356 -2.91 6.15 -20.41
CA ARG A 356 -2.51 7.49 -19.93
C ARG A 356 -1.33 8.09 -20.69
N LYS A 357 -0.48 7.26 -21.31
CA LYS A 357 0.61 7.76 -22.20
C LYS A 357 0.09 8.42 -23.48
N LEU A 358 -1.10 8.03 -23.94
CA LEU A 358 -1.73 8.55 -25.16
C LEU A 358 -2.61 9.77 -24.90
N GLU A 359 -2.80 10.14 -23.63
CA GLU A 359 -3.60 11.30 -23.24
C GLU A 359 -2.84 12.60 -23.38
N THR A 360 -3.58 13.66 -23.69
CA THR A 360 -3.05 15.02 -23.75
C THR A 360 -2.68 15.52 -22.34
N GLU A 361 -1.80 16.53 -22.27
CA GLU A 361 -1.41 17.11 -20.97
C GLU A 361 -2.62 17.74 -20.23
N GLU A 362 -3.57 18.33 -20.97
CA GLU A 362 -4.81 18.85 -20.40
C GLU A 362 -5.64 17.75 -19.72
N GLU A 363 -5.78 16.59 -20.36
CA GLU A 363 -6.52 15.44 -19.79
C GLU A 363 -5.79 14.78 -18.61
N LYS A 364 -4.45 14.86 -18.57
CA LYS A 364 -3.69 14.37 -17.42
C LYS A 364 -3.83 15.26 -16.20
N VAL A 365 -3.98 16.57 -16.39
CA VAL A 365 -4.08 17.58 -15.33
C VAL A 365 -5.54 17.76 -14.86
N LEU A 366 -6.50 17.74 -15.79
CA LEU A 366 -7.94 17.83 -15.53
C LEU A 366 -8.67 16.63 -16.15
N PRO A 367 -8.60 15.43 -15.53
CA PRO A 367 -9.19 14.23 -16.09
C PRO A 367 -10.72 14.19 -16.01
N PHE A 368 -11.31 15.02 -15.15
CA PHE A 368 -12.74 15.06 -14.87
C PHE A 368 -13.24 16.49 -15.07
N TYR A 369 -14.31 16.62 -15.85
CA TYR A 369 -14.90 17.91 -16.19
C TYR A 369 -15.98 18.27 -15.16
N ALA A 370 -16.16 19.56 -14.91
CA ALA A 370 -17.26 20.04 -14.09
C ALA A 370 -18.58 19.58 -14.71
N SER A 371 -19.45 18.99 -13.88
CA SER A 371 -20.78 18.60 -14.32
C SER A 371 -21.51 19.82 -14.88
N SER A 372 -22.08 19.67 -16.07
CA SER A 372 -22.90 20.71 -16.70
C SER A 372 -24.28 20.82 -16.05
N LEU A 373 -24.60 19.90 -15.15
CA LEU A 373 -25.86 19.86 -14.40
C LEU A 373 -25.82 20.89 -13.28
N SER A 374 -26.92 21.60 -13.12
CA SER A 374 -27.17 22.49 -11.98
C SER A 374 -27.22 21.70 -10.67
N ARG A 375 -27.05 22.40 -9.55
CA ARG A 375 -27.08 21.79 -8.21
C ARG A 375 -28.41 21.09 -7.92
N GLU A 376 -29.51 21.64 -8.43
CA GLU A 376 -30.85 21.07 -8.29
C GLU A 376 -30.98 19.74 -9.08
N GLU A 377 -30.48 19.70 -10.32
CA GLU A 377 -30.47 18.48 -11.14
C GLU A 377 -29.54 17.38 -10.58
N GLN A 378 -28.45 17.77 -9.92
CA GLN A 378 -27.56 16.83 -9.23
C GLN A 378 -28.25 16.20 -8.02
N GLU A 379 -28.96 17.00 -7.22
CA GLU A 379 -29.72 16.53 -6.06
C GLU A 379 -30.90 15.62 -6.48
N GLU A 380 -31.53 15.89 -7.63
CA GLU A 380 -32.56 15.02 -8.22
C GLU A 380 -31.98 13.68 -8.72
N LEU A 381 -30.83 13.69 -9.39
CA LEU A 381 -30.14 12.47 -9.84
C LEU A 381 -29.70 11.60 -8.66
N GLU A 382 -29.20 12.19 -7.58
CA GLU A 382 -28.86 11.48 -6.34
C GLU A 382 -30.09 10.82 -5.70
N GLN A 383 -31.25 11.50 -5.73
CA GLN A 383 -32.52 10.94 -5.23
C GLN A 383 -33.02 9.78 -6.11
N VAL A 384 -32.96 9.92 -7.44
CA VAL A 384 -33.37 8.86 -8.39
C VAL A 384 -32.43 7.65 -8.32
N SER A 385 -31.13 7.86 -8.05
CA SER A 385 -30.15 6.78 -7.89
C SER A 385 -30.41 5.91 -6.64
N LEU A 386 -31.08 6.46 -5.63
CA LEU A 386 -31.50 5.73 -4.41
C LEU A 386 -32.77 4.89 -4.63
N GLU A 387 -33.55 5.17 -5.66
CA GLU A 387 -34.73 4.37 -6.02
C GLU A 387 -34.31 3.06 -6.70
N LYS A 388 -35.01 1.96 -6.40
CA LYS A 388 -34.75 0.67 -7.06
C LYS A 388 -35.27 0.72 -8.50
N PRO A 389 -34.40 0.60 -9.52
CA PRO A 389 -34.82 0.69 -10.90
C PRO A 389 -35.69 -0.51 -11.29
N GLY A 390 -36.82 -0.22 -11.95
CA GLY A 390 -37.75 -1.23 -12.47
C GLY A 390 -37.28 -1.91 -13.77
N GLU A 391 -36.38 -1.28 -14.52
CA GLU A 391 -35.88 -1.78 -15.79
C GLU A 391 -34.62 -2.65 -15.63
N GLN A 392 -34.53 -3.72 -16.43
CA GLN A 392 -33.39 -4.68 -16.38
C GLN A 392 -32.05 -4.01 -16.71
N LEU A 393 -32.04 -3.05 -17.63
CA LEU A 393 -30.82 -2.31 -17.98
C LEU A 393 -30.37 -1.42 -16.82
N ALA A 394 -31.30 -0.71 -16.19
CA ALA A 394 -30.99 0.15 -15.07
C ALA A 394 -30.51 -0.64 -13.82
N GLN A 395 -31.02 -1.87 -13.61
CA GLN A 395 -30.50 -2.78 -12.58
C GLN A 395 -29.05 -3.22 -12.86
N LEU A 396 -28.70 -3.52 -14.11
CA LEU A 396 -27.32 -3.83 -14.48
C LEU A 396 -26.39 -2.62 -14.37
N MET A 397 -26.90 -1.41 -14.63
CA MET A 397 -26.14 -0.17 -14.51
C MET A 397 -25.83 0.21 -13.06
N GLN A 398 -26.59 -0.30 -12.07
CA GLN A 398 -26.30 -0.07 -10.65
C GLN A 398 -24.89 -0.57 -10.25
N ASP A 399 -24.46 -1.70 -10.81
CA ASP A 399 -23.12 -2.27 -10.54
C ASP A 399 -21.98 -1.38 -11.09
N TYR A 400 -22.30 -0.40 -11.95
CA TYR A 400 -21.34 0.48 -12.62
C TYR A 400 -21.47 1.95 -12.24
N LEU A 401 -22.27 2.31 -11.22
CA LEU A 401 -22.43 3.70 -10.76
C LEU A 401 -21.09 4.38 -10.41
N GLY A 402 -20.09 3.62 -9.95
CA GLY A 402 -18.74 4.15 -9.68
C GLY A 402 -17.89 4.48 -10.92
N LEU A 403 -18.38 4.21 -12.14
CA LEU A 403 -17.64 4.38 -13.40
C LEU A 403 -18.10 5.57 -14.23
N GLU A 404 -18.95 6.45 -13.71
CA GLU A 404 -19.46 7.63 -14.40
C GLU A 404 -18.34 8.50 -14.98
N HIS A 405 -17.31 8.79 -14.18
CA HIS A 405 -16.16 9.56 -14.61
C HIS A 405 -15.31 8.86 -15.69
N PHE A 406 -15.24 7.53 -15.67
CA PHE A 406 -14.59 6.77 -16.74
C PHE A 406 -15.35 6.95 -18.05
N TRP A 407 -16.68 6.85 -18.01
CA TRP A 407 -17.52 7.02 -19.21
C TRP A 407 -17.51 8.46 -19.73
N GLN A 408 -17.47 9.47 -18.85
CA GLN A 408 -17.30 10.87 -19.26
C GLN A 408 -16.01 11.06 -20.06
N ARG A 409 -14.88 10.53 -19.56
CA ARG A 409 -13.59 10.61 -20.23
C ARG A 409 -13.56 9.81 -21.54
N TYR A 410 -14.14 8.62 -21.56
CA TYR A 410 -14.30 7.83 -22.79
C TYR A 410 -15.11 8.58 -23.85
N ASN A 411 -16.24 9.17 -23.47
CA ASN A 411 -17.13 9.88 -24.39
C ASN A 411 -16.48 11.14 -24.95
N LYS A 412 -15.72 11.89 -24.14
CA LYS A 412 -14.95 13.03 -24.61
C LYS A 412 -13.97 12.64 -25.71
N VAL A 413 -13.10 11.66 -25.43
CA VAL A 413 -12.11 11.17 -26.41
C VAL A 413 -12.81 10.64 -27.65
N LYS A 414 -13.99 10.03 -27.51
CA LYS A 414 -14.79 9.57 -28.64
C LYS A 414 -15.29 10.73 -29.51
N LEU A 415 -15.72 11.84 -28.91
CA LEU A 415 -16.15 13.04 -29.63
C LEU A 415 -14.98 13.71 -30.35
N GLU A 416 -13.82 13.78 -29.71
CA GLU A 416 -12.57 14.28 -30.32
C GLU A 416 -12.10 13.40 -31.48
N GLN A 417 -12.17 12.07 -31.33
CA GLN A 417 -11.90 11.16 -32.44
C GLN A 417 -12.80 11.47 -33.63
N LEU A 418 -14.11 11.65 -33.39
CA LEU A 418 -15.08 11.94 -34.45
C LEU A 418 -14.85 13.32 -35.09
N SER A 419 -14.42 14.33 -34.33
CA SER A 419 -14.09 15.65 -34.88
C SER A 419 -12.84 15.59 -35.76
N LEU A 420 -11.78 14.92 -35.30
CA LEU A 420 -10.55 14.70 -36.06
C LEU A 420 -10.79 13.89 -37.34
N GLU A 421 -11.65 12.88 -37.29
CA GLU A 421 -12.04 12.11 -38.47
C GLU A 421 -12.74 12.99 -39.52
N ARG A 422 -13.63 13.89 -39.09
CA ARG A 422 -14.29 14.86 -39.98
C ARG A 422 -13.30 15.84 -40.60
N GLU A 423 -12.42 16.44 -39.80
CA GLU A 423 -11.38 17.36 -40.30
C GLU A 423 -10.44 16.67 -41.30
N LYS A 424 -10.04 15.44 -41.00
CA LYS A 424 -9.22 14.63 -41.91
C LYS A 424 -9.90 14.41 -43.26
N VAL A 425 -11.21 14.18 -43.28
CA VAL A 425 -11.99 14.05 -44.53
C VAL A 425 -11.97 15.38 -45.28
N VAL A 426 -12.21 16.51 -44.62
CA VAL A 426 -12.18 17.86 -45.24
C VAL A 426 -10.81 18.16 -45.83
N LEU A 427 -9.73 18.01 -45.04
CA LEU A 427 -8.36 18.26 -45.49
C LEU A 427 -7.95 17.36 -46.66
N ARG A 428 -8.42 16.11 -46.70
CA ARG A 428 -8.19 15.22 -47.84
C ARG A 428 -8.89 15.72 -49.10
N GLN A 429 -10.13 16.18 -49.00
CA GLN A 429 -10.86 16.77 -50.13
C GLN A 429 -10.17 18.05 -50.62
N GLU A 430 -9.70 18.90 -49.71
CA GLU A 430 -8.93 20.10 -50.06
C GLU A 430 -7.60 19.75 -50.72
N ASN A 431 -6.86 18.78 -50.19
CA ASN A 431 -5.60 18.32 -50.79
C ASN A 431 -5.83 17.77 -52.21
N GLN A 432 -6.91 16.99 -52.41
CA GLN A 432 -7.30 16.52 -53.75
C GLN A 432 -7.59 17.70 -54.69
N LYS A 433 -8.36 18.70 -54.24
CA LYS A 433 -8.63 19.91 -55.04
C LYS A 433 -7.34 20.68 -55.38
N LEU A 434 -6.44 20.85 -54.42
CA LEU A 434 -5.16 21.53 -54.63
C LEU A 434 -4.27 20.76 -55.61
N ARG A 435 -4.21 19.42 -55.50
CA ARG A 435 -3.50 18.57 -56.47
C ARG A 435 -4.09 18.70 -57.88
N LEU A 436 -5.42 18.76 -58.00
CA LEU A 436 -6.09 18.99 -59.29
C LEU A 436 -5.76 20.37 -59.86
N LEU A 437 -5.80 21.44 -59.05
CA LEU A 437 -5.43 22.79 -59.46
C LEU A 437 -3.95 22.87 -59.86
N LEU A 438 -3.06 22.22 -59.11
CA LEU A 438 -1.65 22.15 -59.43
C LEU A 438 -1.43 21.39 -60.75
N LYS A 439 -2.14 20.27 -60.96
CA LYS A 439 -2.10 19.56 -62.24
C LYS A 439 -2.58 20.47 -63.37
N GLN A 440 -3.70 21.17 -63.21
CA GLN A 440 -4.19 22.15 -64.20
C GLN A 440 -3.19 23.26 -64.50
N TYR A 441 -2.50 23.77 -63.49
CA TYR A 441 -1.46 24.80 -63.65
C TYR A 441 -0.24 24.27 -64.42
N LEU A 442 0.25 23.07 -64.07
CA LEU A 442 1.35 22.41 -64.77
C LEU A 442 0.98 22.04 -66.21
N ASP A 443 -0.24 21.55 -66.42
CA ASP A 443 -0.84 21.30 -67.74
C ASP A 443 -0.97 22.60 -68.56
N GLY A 444 -1.18 23.75 -67.90
CA GLY A 444 -1.22 25.05 -68.56
C GLY A 444 0.14 25.61 -68.99
N ILE A 445 1.23 25.15 -68.38
CA ILE A 445 2.61 25.62 -68.65
C ILE A 445 3.40 24.63 -69.51
N SER A 446 3.10 23.33 -69.38
CA SER A 446 3.74 22.27 -70.15
C SER A 446 2.91 21.90 -71.38
N VAL A 447 3.56 21.54 -72.47
CA VAL A 447 2.89 21.04 -73.68
C VAL A 447 3.01 19.51 -73.68
N SER A 448 1.97 18.84 -73.19
CA SER A 448 1.88 17.37 -73.15
C SER A 448 0.67 16.87 -73.95
N ASP A 449 0.70 15.60 -74.36
CA ASP A 449 -0.33 14.99 -75.23
C ASP A 449 -1.74 14.98 -74.57
N GLU A 450 -1.79 14.87 -73.24
CA GLU A 450 -3.04 15.01 -72.46
C GLU A 450 -3.65 16.43 -72.52
N VAL A 451 -2.82 17.47 -72.73
CA VAL A 451 -3.24 18.86 -72.81
C VAL A 451 -3.72 19.21 -74.21
N LEU A 452 -3.10 18.63 -75.24
CA LEU A 452 -3.47 18.82 -76.66
C LEU A 452 -4.78 18.11 -77.04
N SER A 453 -5.13 17.03 -76.33
CA SER A 453 -6.37 16.27 -76.53
C SER A 453 -7.61 16.86 -75.83
N ARG A 454 -7.43 17.86 -74.97
CA ARG A 454 -8.51 18.56 -74.25
C ARG A 454 -8.68 19.98 -74.78
N LEU A 455 -9.84 20.60 -74.54
CA LEU A 455 -10.07 22.01 -74.88
C LEU A 455 -9.03 22.91 -74.19
N ASN A 456 -8.13 23.49 -74.97
CA ASN A 456 -6.95 24.18 -74.50
C ASN A 456 -6.73 25.50 -75.26
N PRO A 457 -6.11 26.52 -74.64
CA PRO A 457 -5.86 27.81 -75.29
C PRO A 457 -4.75 27.74 -76.37
N LEU A 458 -4.02 26.63 -76.45
CA LEU A 458 -2.91 26.42 -77.41
C LEU A 458 -3.39 26.04 -78.82
N LEU A 459 -4.60 25.47 -78.96
CA LEU A 459 -5.17 25.02 -80.23
C LEU A 459 -6.67 25.37 -80.29
N ILE A 460 -6.96 26.62 -80.68
CA ILE A 460 -8.34 27.14 -80.75
C ILE A 460 -8.96 26.76 -82.10
N LEU A 461 -9.71 25.67 -82.14
CA LEU A 461 -10.51 25.29 -83.31
C LEU A 461 -11.91 25.90 -83.20
N ASN A 462 -12.14 26.98 -83.96
CA ASN A 462 -13.45 27.59 -84.26
C ASN A 462 -14.50 27.55 -83.15
N HIS A 463 -14.37 28.43 -82.14
CA HIS A 463 -15.41 29.32 -81.58
C HIS A 463 -14.79 30.16 -80.45
N LYS A 464 -15.22 31.43 -80.35
CA LYS A 464 -14.64 32.51 -79.50
C LYS A 464 -14.32 32.09 -78.04
N PRO A 465 -13.22 32.58 -77.45
CA PRO A 465 -12.95 32.38 -76.03
C PRO A 465 -13.95 33.18 -75.18
N ARG A 466 -14.76 32.50 -74.36
CA ARG A 466 -15.52 33.14 -73.30
C ARG A 466 -14.56 33.45 -72.16
N ALA A 467 -14.12 34.70 -72.06
CA ALA A 467 -13.37 35.19 -70.90
C ALA A 467 -14.15 34.86 -69.61
N PRO A 468 -13.48 34.42 -68.53
CA PRO A 468 -14.12 34.36 -67.22
C PRO A 468 -14.37 35.81 -66.77
N GLY A 469 -15.62 36.26 -66.87
CA GLY A 469 -16.04 37.56 -66.38
C GLY A 469 -15.88 37.69 -64.85
N PRO A 470 -15.91 38.92 -64.31
CA PRO A 470 -15.88 39.13 -62.86
C PRO A 470 -17.06 38.40 -62.25
N ALA A 471 -16.79 37.59 -61.23
CA ALA A 471 -17.81 36.86 -60.50
C ALA A 471 -18.92 37.84 -60.08
N GLY A 472 -20.09 37.69 -60.68
CA GLY A 472 -21.29 38.40 -60.27
C GLY A 472 -21.49 38.18 -58.79
N LYS A 473 -21.86 39.26 -58.08
CA LYS A 473 -22.40 39.21 -56.73
C LYS A 473 -23.65 38.33 -56.76
N ALA A 474 -23.46 37.02 -56.60
CA ALA A 474 -24.53 36.15 -56.16
C ALA A 474 -24.87 36.61 -54.75
N HIS A 475 -26.07 37.16 -54.58
CA HIS A 475 -26.69 37.27 -53.27
C HIS A 475 -26.77 35.87 -52.66
N ARG A 476 -25.71 35.50 -51.92
CA ARG A 476 -25.85 34.56 -50.82
C ARG A 476 -26.72 35.26 -49.79
N LYS A 477 -28.02 34.97 -49.80
CA LYS A 477 -28.81 35.09 -48.58
C LYS A 477 -28.04 34.32 -47.51
N ARG A 478 -27.61 35.04 -46.48
CA ARG A 478 -27.01 34.44 -45.28
C ARG A 478 -27.98 33.36 -44.80
N PRO A 479 -27.54 32.14 -44.44
CA PRO A 479 -28.33 31.34 -43.53
C PRO A 479 -28.41 32.14 -42.23
N LEU A 480 -29.57 32.75 -41.99
CA LEU A 480 -29.95 33.17 -40.65
C LEU A 480 -29.89 31.90 -39.81
N HIS A 481 -28.85 31.81 -38.99
CA HIS A 481 -28.89 30.88 -37.88
C HIS A 481 -29.93 31.48 -36.95
N ASN A 482 -31.11 30.84 -36.87
CA ASN A 482 -31.96 31.05 -35.72
C ASN A 482 -31.18 30.47 -34.54
N VAL A 483 -30.56 31.36 -33.76
CA VAL A 483 -30.25 31.07 -32.37
C VAL A 483 -31.61 30.91 -31.70
N ILE A 484 -32.07 29.67 -31.60
CA ILE A 484 -33.05 29.31 -30.58
C ILE A 484 -32.21 29.14 -29.32
N GLU A 485 -32.33 30.10 -28.41
CA GLU A 485 -32.00 29.88 -27.01
C GLU A 485 -32.78 28.65 -26.57
N ALA A 486 -32.10 27.53 -26.36
CA ALA A 486 -32.65 26.40 -25.63
C ALA A 486 -32.56 26.73 -24.14
N ALA A 487 -33.34 27.74 -23.73
CA ALA A 487 -33.84 27.85 -22.38
C ALA A 487 -35.31 27.43 -22.44
N HIS A 488 -35.61 26.34 -21.73
CA HIS A 488 -36.93 25.75 -21.49
C HIS A 488 -37.60 25.03 -22.69
N GLU A 489 -37.62 23.71 -22.63
CA GLU A 489 -38.84 22.89 -22.55
C GLU A 489 -38.47 21.38 -22.58
N VAL A 490 -38.44 20.76 -21.41
CA VAL A 490 -38.89 19.37 -21.24
C VAL A 490 -40.41 19.46 -21.24
N PRO A 491 -41.16 18.71 -22.08
CA PRO A 491 -41.67 17.46 -21.54
C PRO A 491 -41.90 16.31 -22.55
N HIS A 492 -41.90 15.10 -21.98
CA HIS A 492 -42.51 13.86 -22.48
C HIS A 492 -41.90 13.21 -23.73
N ILE A 493 -41.09 12.16 -23.53
CA ILE A 493 -41.29 10.86 -24.20
C ILE A 493 -40.97 9.74 -23.20
N LEU A 494 -41.97 8.87 -23.02
CA LEU A 494 -41.94 7.55 -22.37
C LEU A 494 -41.06 6.56 -23.14
#